data_AF-A0AAE9A633-F1
#
_entry.id   AF-A0AAE9A633-F1
#
_cell.length_a   1.000
_cell.length_b   1.000
_cell.length_c   1.000
_cell.angle_alpha   90.00
_cell.angle_beta   90.00
_cell.angle_gamma   90.00
#
_symmetry.space_group_name_H-M   'P 1'
#
loop_
_entity.id
_entity.type
_entity.pdbx_description
1 polymer ?
#
loop_
_entity_poly.entity_id
_entity_poly.type
_entity_poly.pdbx_seq_one_letter_code
_entity_poly.pdbx_strand_id
1 'polypeptide(L)'
;MSQNLTTCETMLTYSTSIELRLSLLLNWFILLPAFPIIGYSLYFSFTQRVFHKNTQIQISIHLAALLVHCVGRFSLHTADLFNYFYPYQSGCEILPNFYRCLIFRFLYNAGQATVSMTPISITLERLIAVKYNRAYENCSINYGIFLGVFQIFLAICYLFTRYVHAAFTPSSFTFFYCQTLVSSTISTAETIIPLSMVICSQIISIVVFRILEIKNKKLRAVADINLSTRYTLDQGRRSFVALKSFIHFNCITISTILLGIVVLHLASPFFTKPNYMAIIELTHAIPLYGIIVCIGVWWKLRILDGEQRRNITMALRRKPMHTDLRKIQFSAKEQQETAAFMTRPKIEKLIITGVLSNWSEEKSTIRVELDSLTIWLTGKENLTKIDKGWEGELFEELSEIRQENRFEILNNFLKSVSHDGCIQADTVEVVGATFAPPEAFIPNCENLKLADFQQECLLEWITSSLQIRREFKNFEIDCWSVEVPIRPFIQGLKVSKHLKIRCETGMTDEELEGIEAMDLTVSSDQITPAAAKIRLLKFLKFGKRHEKLEIRTVHPQFFDAQRDLFSDSWIVKKIPQDYEEGGEFIGKIFSGFENIHGIQDTREFSCDYYGDSMRIFCAVVEKSKTSLTLYPF
;
A
#
# COMPACT_ATOMS: atom_id res chain seq x y z
N MET A 1 45.56 -42.78 -23.03
CA MET A 1 44.43 -43.33 -23.81
C MET A 1 43.47 -44.17 -22.96
N SER A 2 43.94 -44.98 -22.00
CA SER A 2 43.07 -45.81 -21.12
C SER A 2 42.17 -45.02 -20.16
N GLN A 3 42.62 -43.90 -19.58
CA GLN A 3 41.82 -43.07 -18.66
C GLN A 3 40.56 -42.42 -19.28
N ASN A 4 40.61 -42.09 -20.57
CA ASN A 4 39.44 -41.55 -21.28
C ASN A 4 38.40 -42.63 -21.55
N LEU A 5 38.83 -43.88 -21.81
CA LEU A 5 37.92 -45.00 -22.06
C LEU A 5 37.10 -45.34 -20.80
N THR A 6 37.77 -45.45 -19.64
CA THR A 6 37.12 -45.78 -18.35
C THR A 6 36.15 -44.68 -17.89
N THR A 7 36.44 -43.41 -18.20
CA THR A 7 35.57 -42.28 -17.88
C THR A 7 34.27 -42.35 -18.69
N CYS A 8 34.36 -42.59 -19.99
CA CYS A 8 33.19 -42.61 -20.86
C CYS A 8 32.32 -43.86 -20.64
N GLU A 9 32.92 -45.00 -20.31
CA GLU A 9 32.19 -46.19 -19.86
C GLU A 9 31.43 -45.93 -18.54
N THR A 10 32.06 -45.23 -17.58
CA THR A 10 31.40 -44.86 -16.33
C THR A 10 30.18 -43.96 -16.61
N MET A 11 30.32 -42.96 -17.48
CA MET A 11 29.20 -42.08 -17.85
C MET A 11 28.05 -42.87 -18.51
N LEU A 12 28.38 -43.87 -19.33
CA LEU A 12 27.39 -44.76 -19.94
C LEU A 12 26.58 -45.52 -18.89
N THR A 13 27.23 -46.04 -17.83
CA THR A 13 26.50 -46.73 -16.74
C THR A 13 25.51 -45.84 -16.00
N TYR A 14 25.80 -44.54 -15.87
CA TYR A 14 24.88 -43.56 -15.31
C TYR A 14 23.72 -43.30 -16.27
N SER A 15 24.04 -43.03 -17.53
CA SER A 15 23.03 -42.64 -18.52
C SER A 15 22.05 -43.77 -18.82
N THR A 16 22.45 -45.05 -18.73
CA THR A 16 21.58 -46.21 -19.00
C THR A 16 20.86 -46.78 -17.77
N SER A 17 21.13 -46.29 -16.56
CA SER A 17 20.44 -46.76 -15.35
C SER A 17 18.94 -46.44 -15.42
N ILE A 18 18.12 -47.49 -15.28
CA ILE A 18 16.66 -47.40 -15.32
C ILE A 18 16.16 -46.62 -14.10
N GLU A 19 16.73 -46.90 -12.93
CA GLU A 19 16.37 -46.29 -11.65
C GLU A 19 16.62 -44.78 -11.67
N LEU A 20 17.78 -44.36 -12.19
CA LEU A 20 18.12 -42.95 -12.31
C LEU A 20 17.18 -42.24 -13.31
N ARG A 21 16.95 -42.83 -14.48
CA ARG A 21 16.02 -42.28 -15.48
C ARG A 21 14.60 -42.13 -14.93
N LEU A 22 14.09 -43.13 -14.23
CA LEU A 22 12.76 -43.09 -13.62
C LEU A 22 12.65 -42.02 -12.54
N SER A 23 13.67 -41.88 -11.69
CA SER A 23 13.72 -40.83 -10.66
C SER A 23 13.72 -39.42 -11.26
N LEU A 24 14.48 -39.21 -12.33
CA LEU A 24 14.52 -37.94 -13.07
C LEU A 24 13.17 -37.64 -13.75
N LEU A 25 12.58 -38.62 -14.45
CA LEU A 25 11.27 -38.48 -15.08
C LEU A 25 10.18 -38.14 -14.06
N LEU A 26 10.13 -38.85 -12.93
CA LEU A 26 9.15 -38.60 -11.88
C LEU A 26 9.24 -37.16 -11.35
N ASN A 27 10.45 -36.70 -11.01
CA ASN A 27 10.66 -35.33 -10.53
C ASN A 27 10.33 -34.30 -11.62
N TRP A 28 10.66 -34.59 -12.88
CA TRP A 28 10.33 -33.73 -14.02
C TRP A 28 8.81 -33.59 -14.20
N PHE A 29 8.04 -34.67 -14.10
CA PHE A 29 6.58 -34.62 -14.17
C PHE A 29 5.96 -33.87 -12.99
N ILE A 30 6.52 -33.97 -11.77
CA ILE A 30 6.06 -33.19 -10.60
C ILE A 30 6.26 -31.68 -10.81
N LEU A 31 7.28 -31.27 -11.58
CA LEU A 31 7.54 -29.85 -11.85
C LEU A 31 6.45 -29.21 -12.73
N LEU A 32 5.80 -29.98 -13.63
CA LEU A 32 4.75 -29.46 -14.52
C LEU A 32 3.58 -28.80 -13.77
N PRO A 33 2.93 -29.45 -12.77
CA PRO A 33 1.93 -28.79 -11.94
C PRO A 33 2.54 -27.81 -10.92
N ALA A 34 3.81 -27.97 -10.52
CA ALA A 34 4.42 -27.08 -9.53
C ALA A 34 4.49 -25.62 -10.02
N PHE A 35 4.89 -25.40 -11.28
CA PHE A 35 4.98 -24.04 -11.84
C PHE A 35 3.67 -23.24 -11.78
N PRO A 36 2.54 -23.71 -12.36
CA PRO A 36 1.29 -22.95 -12.32
C PRO A 36 0.74 -22.81 -10.90
N ILE A 37 0.86 -23.82 -10.03
CA ILE A 37 0.34 -23.77 -8.66
C ILE A 37 1.11 -22.75 -7.81
N ILE A 38 2.45 -22.80 -7.84
CA ILE A 38 3.30 -21.88 -7.07
C ILE A 38 3.22 -20.47 -7.68
N GLY A 39 3.23 -20.36 -9.01
CA GLY A 39 3.09 -19.08 -9.73
C GLY A 39 1.77 -18.38 -9.43
N TYR A 40 0.65 -19.12 -9.47
CA TYR A 40 -0.65 -18.59 -9.08
C TYR A 40 -0.67 -18.19 -7.60
N SER A 41 -0.06 -18.97 -6.71
CA SER A 41 0.01 -18.63 -5.28
C SER A 41 0.82 -17.36 -5.03
N LEU A 42 1.89 -17.12 -5.81
CA LEU A 42 2.66 -15.88 -5.76
C LEU A 42 1.85 -14.69 -6.26
N TYR A 43 1.16 -14.83 -7.39
CA TYR A 43 0.25 -13.81 -7.91
C TYR A 43 -0.88 -13.49 -6.93
N PHE A 44 -1.51 -14.53 -6.36
CA PHE A 44 -2.53 -14.41 -5.33
C PHE A 44 -1.99 -13.70 -4.09
N SER A 45 -0.76 -14.01 -3.67
CA SER A 45 -0.11 -13.34 -2.54
C SER A 45 0.05 -11.84 -2.78
N PHE A 46 0.37 -11.40 -3.99
CA PHE A 46 0.52 -9.97 -4.32
C PHE A 46 -0.82 -9.23 -4.45
N THR A 47 -1.80 -9.86 -5.08
CA THR A 47 -3.09 -9.22 -5.39
C THR A 47 -4.05 -9.21 -4.22
N GLN A 48 -4.07 -10.29 -3.43
CA GLN A 48 -5.01 -10.44 -2.33
C GLN A 48 -4.35 -9.96 -1.03
N ARG A 49 -4.96 -8.94 -0.40
CA ARG A 49 -4.50 -8.37 0.89
C ARG A 49 -4.87 -9.28 2.07
N VAL A 50 -4.49 -10.56 2.01
CA VAL A 50 -4.81 -11.58 3.01
C VAL A 50 -3.96 -11.41 4.28
N PHE A 51 -2.70 -11.02 4.12
CA PHE A 51 -1.73 -10.86 5.20
C PHE A 51 -1.24 -9.42 5.31
N HIS A 52 -0.66 -9.07 6.46
CA HIS A 52 0.01 -7.79 6.65
C HIS A 52 1.19 -7.68 5.67
N LYS A 53 1.49 -6.49 5.15
CA LYS A 53 2.52 -6.29 4.11
C LYS A 53 3.87 -6.88 4.50
N ASN A 54 4.28 -6.77 5.76
CA ASN A 54 5.53 -7.34 6.25
C ASN A 54 5.56 -8.87 6.14
N THR A 55 4.46 -9.55 6.46
CA THR A 55 4.33 -11.00 6.29
C THR A 55 4.26 -11.40 4.81
N GLN A 56 3.52 -10.61 4.02
CA GLN A 56 3.34 -10.83 2.59
C GLN A 56 4.70 -10.83 1.87
N ILE A 57 5.60 -9.91 2.21
CA ILE A 57 6.97 -9.88 1.69
C ILE A 57 7.70 -11.21 1.96
N GLN A 58 7.66 -11.72 3.20
CA GLN A 58 8.31 -13.00 3.55
C GLN A 58 7.75 -14.18 2.74
N ILE A 59 6.43 -14.26 2.60
CA ILE A 59 5.76 -15.31 1.83
C ILE A 59 6.11 -15.19 0.34
N SER A 60 6.13 -13.97 -0.21
CA SER A 60 6.53 -13.73 -1.59
C SER A 60 7.99 -14.13 -1.86
N ILE A 61 8.92 -13.82 -0.95
CA ILE A 61 10.32 -14.29 -1.04
C ILE A 61 10.38 -15.83 -1.03
N HIS A 62 9.59 -16.47 -0.17
CA HIS A 62 9.52 -17.93 -0.11
C HIS A 62 9.01 -18.56 -1.41
N LEU A 63 7.90 -18.07 -1.95
CA LEU A 63 7.31 -18.57 -3.19
C LEU A 63 8.21 -18.30 -4.40
N ALA A 64 8.85 -17.13 -4.46
CA ALA A 64 9.86 -16.83 -5.47
C ALA A 64 11.05 -17.79 -5.38
N ALA A 65 11.54 -18.10 -4.17
CA ALA A 65 12.62 -19.06 -3.97
C ALA A 65 12.22 -20.49 -4.39
N LEU A 66 10.98 -20.91 -4.17
CA LEU A 66 10.45 -22.17 -4.70
C LEU A 66 10.45 -22.19 -6.24
N LEU A 67 10.06 -21.10 -6.89
CA LEU A 67 10.12 -21.00 -8.35
C LEU A 67 11.56 -21.07 -8.86
N VAL A 68 12.50 -20.35 -8.23
CA VAL A 68 13.92 -20.44 -8.55
C VAL A 68 14.43 -21.88 -8.41
N HIS A 69 14.00 -22.59 -7.36
CA HIS A 69 14.29 -24.01 -7.20
C HIS A 69 13.74 -24.86 -8.35
N CYS A 70 12.48 -24.67 -8.70
CA CYS A 70 11.82 -25.39 -9.79
C CYS A 70 12.50 -25.12 -11.13
N VAL A 71 12.88 -23.87 -11.44
CA VAL A 71 13.59 -23.53 -12.68
C VAL A 71 14.94 -24.24 -12.76
N GLY A 72 15.78 -24.12 -11.71
CA GLY A 72 17.11 -24.75 -11.71
C GLY A 72 17.01 -26.27 -11.87
N ARG A 73 16.03 -26.90 -11.22
CA ARG A 73 15.81 -28.35 -11.32
C ARG A 73 15.23 -28.78 -12.66
N PHE A 74 14.25 -28.06 -13.18
CA PHE A 74 13.65 -28.33 -14.49
C PHE A 74 14.70 -28.27 -15.59
N SER A 75 15.53 -27.23 -15.61
CA SER A 75 16.61 -27.10 -16.60
C SER A 75 17.64 -28.22 -16.46
N LEU A 76 18.04 -28.58 -15.24
CA LEU A 76 19.02 -29.64 -15.02
C LEU A 76 18.51 -31.01 -15.48
N HIS A 77 17.31 -31.40 -15.02
CA HIS A 77 16.68 -32.68 -15.36
C HIS A 77 16.31 -32.78 -16.83
N THR A 78 15.85 -31.69 -17.45
CA THR A 78 15.57 -31.67 -18.91
C THR A 78 16.85 -31.95 -19.70
N ALA A 79 17.96 -31.31 -19.33
CA ALA A 79 19.24 -31.54 -20.01
C ALA A 79 19.80 -32.96 -19.76
N ASP A 80 19.62 -33.53 -18.56
CA ASP A 80 20.02 -34.92 -18.27
C ASP A 80 19.18 -35.92 -19.08
N LEU A 81 17.85 -35.77 -19.05
CA LEU A 81 16.93 -36.63 -19.79
C LEU A 81 17.16 -36.54 -21.30
N PHE A 82 17.36 -35.34 -21.84
CA PHE A 82 17.70 -35.15 -23.25
C PHE A 82 18.99 -35.92 -23.60
N ASN A 83 20.05 -35.74 -22.82
CA ASN A 83 21.31 -36.45 -23.05
C ASN A 83 21.19 -37.98 -22.88
N TYR A 84 20.31 -38.48 -22.03
CA TYR A 84 20.18 -39.92 -21.75
C TYR A 84 19.30 -40.64 -22.78
N PHE A 85 18.33 -39.95 -23.38
CA PHE A 85 17.39 -40.52 -24.36
C PHE A 85 17.70 -40.17 -25.81
N TYR A 86 18.40 -39.07 -26.08
CA TYR A 86 18.82 -38.71 -27.43
C TYR A 86 19.96 -39.65 -27.90
N PRO A 87 20.01 -40.05 -29.18
CA PRO A 87 21.09 -40.91 -29.68
C PRO A 87 22.47 -40.25 -29.50
N TYR A 88 23.40 -40.96 -28.87
CA TYR A 88 24.81 -40.56 -28.69
C TYR A 88 25.74 -41.70 -29.11
N GLN A 89 26.95 -41.38 -29.57
CA GLN A 89 27.91 -42.40 -30.04
C GLN A 89 28.83 -42.88 -28.92
N SER A 90 29.10 -42.03 -27.92
CA SER A 90 29.95 -42.36 -26.77
C SER A 90 29.48 -41.67 -25.49
N GLY A 91 29.81 -42.25 -24.33
CA GLY A 91 29.55 -41.62 -23.03
C GLY A 91 30.31 -40.31 -22.83
N CYS A 92 31.34 -40.02 -23.64
CA CYS A 92 32.09 -38.77 -23.56
C CYS A 92 31.27 -37.55 -24.02
N GLU A 93 30.37 -37.75 -24.99
CA GLU A 93 29.55 -36.68 -25.59
C GLU A 93 28.50 -36.13 -24.62
N ILE A 94 28.08 -36.96 -23.68
CA ILE A 94 27.02 -36.65 -22.72
C ILE A 94 27.55 -36.20 -21.36
N LEU A 95 28.88 -36.08 -21.20
CA LEU A 95 29.49 -35.59 -19.97
C LEU A 95 29.00 -34.17 -19.65
N PRO A 96 28.52 -33.91 -18.42
CA PRO A 96 28.06 -32.59 -18.05
C PRO A 96 29.22 -31.59 -17.95
N ASN A 97 29.02 -30.41 -18.52
CA ASN A 97 29.94 -29.27 -18.38
C ASN A 97 29.89 -28.70 -16.95
N PHE A 98 31.06 -28.32 -16.43
CA PHE A 98 31.23 -27.61 -15.15
C PHE A 98 30.23 -26.46 -14.96
N TYR A 99 30.10 -25.53 -15.91
CA TYR A 99 29.24 -24.36 -15.76
C TYR A 99 27.76 -24.73 -15.68
N ARG A 100 27.34 -25.75 -16.44
CA ARG A 100 25.98 -26.30 -16.38
C ARG A 100 25.69 -26.83 -14.97
N CYS A 101 26.59 -27.62 -14.41
CA CYS A 101 26.43 -28.14 -13.05
C CYS A 101 26.44 -27.00 -12.02
N LEU A 102 27.37 -26.06 -12.12
CA LEU A 102 27.49 -24.96 -11.16
C LEU A 102 26.24 -24.09 -11.14
N ILE A 103 25.81 -23.57 -12.28
CA ILE A 103 24.70 -22.61 -12.37
C ILE A 103 23.38 -23.25 -11.93
N PHE A 104 22.99 -24.38 -12.53
CA PHE A 104 21.69 -24.98 -12.23
C PHE A 104 21.64 -25.59 -10.83
N ARG A 105 22.74 -26.16 -10.33
CA ARG A 105 22.82 -26.68 -8.96
C ARG A 105 22.83 -25.54 -7.94
N PHE A 106 23.47 -24.41 -8.25
CA PHE A 106 23.41 -23.21 -7.42
C PHE A 106 21.98 -22.68 -7.33
N LEU A 107 21.28 -22.51 -8.46
CA LEU A 107 19.90 -22.01 -8.48
C LEU A 107 18.99 -22.84 -7.58
N TYR A 108 18.98 -24.16 -7.75
CA TYR A 108 18.06 -24.97 -6.96
C TYR A 108 18.49 -25.10 -5.48
N ASN A 109 19.79 -25.15 -5.17
CA ASN A 109 20.27 -25.13 -3.78
C ASN A 109 19.95 -23.78 -3.10
N ALA A 110 20.06 -22.66 -3.81
CA ALA A 110 19.77 -21.34 -3.29
C ALA A 110 18.27 -21.15 -2.98
N GLY A 111 17.41 -21.67 -3.86
CA GLY A 111 15.98 -21.76 -3.61
C GLY A 111 15.66 -22.59 -2.37
N GLN A 112 16.24 -23.79 -2.26
CA GLN A 112 16.05 -24.68 -1.09
C GLN A 112 16.55 -24.03 0.22
N ALA A 113 17.72 -23.37 0.19
CA ALA A 113 18.27 -22.68 1.36
C ALA A 113 17.33 -21.58 1.84
N THR A 114 16.87 -20.71 0.92
CA THR A 114 15.94 -19.62 1.23
C THR A 114 14.62 -20.14 1.81
N VAL A 115 14.08 -21.20 1.21
CA VAL A 115 12.86 -21.90 1.66
C VAL A 115 13.03 -22.47 3.08
N SER A 116 14.22 -22.97 3.41
CA SER A 116 14.52 -23.57 4.72
C SER A 116 14.67 -22.52 5.83
N MET A 117 15.03 -21.28 5.50
CA MET A 117 15.19 -20.20 6.48
C MET A 117 13.90 -19.41 6.74
N THR A 118 12.90 -19.51 5.86
CA THR A 118 11.63 -18.78 5.98
C THR A 118 10.92 -18.98 7.33
N PRO A 119 10.81 -20.19 7.92
CA PRO A 119 10.13 -20.37 9.20
C PRO A 119 10.72 -19.52 10.33
N ILE A 120 12.04 -19.33 10.33
CA ILE A 120 12.76 -18.53 11.34
C ILE A 120 12.36 -17.05 11.20
N SER A 121 12.45 -16.50 9.99
CA SER A 121 12.10 -15.10 9.71
C SER A 121 10.62 -14.80 10.01
N ILE A 122 9.70 -15.67 9.58
CA ILE A 122 8.27 -15.53 9.86
C ILE A 122 7.97 -15.58 11.37
N THR A 123 8.69 -16.41 12.12
CA THR A 123 8.50 -16.51 13.57
C THR A 123 8.94 -15.22 14.28
N LEU A 124 10.04 -14.59 13.84
CA LEU A 124 10.48 -13.28 14.32
C LEU A 124 9.48 -12.17 13.97
N GLU A 125 8.95 -12.17 12.75
CA GLU A 125 7.88 -11.26 12.34
C GLU A 125 6.67 -11.37 13.28
N ARG A 126 6.23 -12.59 13.57
CA ARG A 126 5.06 -12.86 14.41
C ARG A 126 5.30 -12.52 15.86
N LEU A 127 6.53 -12.69 16.35
CA LEU A 127 6.93 -12.29 17.69
C LEU A 127 6.73 -10.78 17.87
N ILE A 128 7.20 -9.98 16.91
CA ILE A 128 7.06 -8.52 16.94
C ILE A 128 5.60 -8.10 16.78
N ALA A 129 4.86 -8.74 15.87
CA ALA A 129 3.43 -8.46 15.69
C ALA A 129 2.61 -8.69 16.97
N VAL A 130 2.87 -9.78 17.70
CA VAL A 130 2.17 -10.07 18.96
C VAL A 130 2.66 -9.18 20.11
N LYS A 131 3.97 -8.89 20.19
CA LYS A 131 4.56 -8.05 21.24
C LYS A 131 4.07 -6.60 21.15
N TYR A 132 4.01 -6.05 19.94
CA TYR A 132 3.63 -4.66 19.69
C TYR A 132 2.26 -4.55 19.00
N ASN A 133 1.31 -5.41 19.37
CA ASN A 133 0.00 -5.52 18.72
C ASN A 133 -0.78 -4.20 18.58
N ARG A 134 -0.58 -3.23 19.48
CA ARG A 134 -1.22 -1.90 19.43
C ARG A 134 -0.62 -0.96 18.38
N ALA A 135 0.66 -1.13 18.06
CA ALA A 135 1.40 -0.28 17.13
C ALA A 135 1.76 -0.99 15.82
N TYR A 136 1.51 -2.29 15.72
CA TYR A 136 1.94 -3.12 14.60
C TYR A 136 1.28 -2.71 13.28
N GLU A 137 0.03 -2.24 13.30
CA GLU A 137 -0.67 -1.72 12.11
C GLU A 137 0.06 -0.50 11.50
N ASN A 138 0.70 0.32 12.34
CA ASN A 138 1.47 1.49 11.92
C ASN A 138 2.95 1.16 11.66
N CYS A 139 3.34 -0.12 11.74
CA CYS A 139 4.71 -0.53 11.55
C CYS A 139 5.10 -0.37 10.07
N SER A 140 6.15 0.41 9.81
CA SER A 140 6.65 0.67 8.46
C SER A 140 6.97 -0.63 7.70
N ILE A 141 6.74 -0.60 6.39
CA ILE A 141 7.10 -1.66 5.44
C ILE A 141 8.60 -1.98 5.47
N ASN A 142 9.43 -1.00 5.87
CA ASN A 142 10.88 -1.15 5.99
C ASN A 142 11.27 -2.30 6.92
N TYR A 143 10.44 -2.58 7.94
CA TYR A 143 10.66 -3.71 8.83
C TYR A 143 10.48 -5.07 8.11
N GLY A 144 9.45 -5.19 7.28
CA GLY A 144 9.25 -6.37 6.45
C GLY A 144 10.39 -6.60 5.46
N ILE A 145 10.92 -5.52 4.87
CA ILE A 145 12.08 -5.56 3.98
C ILE A 145 13.33 -6.03 4.74
N PHE A 146 13.59 -5.47 5.92
CA PHE A 146 14.72 -5.86 6.77
C PHE A 146 14.69 -7.36 7.11
N LEU A 147 13.53 -7.89 7.51
CA LEU A 147 13.38 -9.32 7.76
C LEU A 147 13.58 -10.16 6.49
N GLY A 148 13.20 -9.63 5.32
CA GLY A 148 13.39 -10.32 4.04
C GLY A 148 14.86 -10.45 3.68
N VAL A 149 15.62 -9.36 3.89
CA VAL A 149 17.09 -9.37 3.77
C VAL A 149 17.71 -10.34 4.76
N PHE A 150 17.23 -10.36 6.01
CA PHE A 150 17.68 -11.31 7.02
C PHE A 150 17.43 -12.78 6.61
N GLN A 151 16.26 -13.10 6.03
CA GLN A 151 15.98 -14.43 5.49
C GLN A 151 16.99 -14.84 4.41
N ILE A 152 17.31 -13.94 3.48
CA ILE A 152 18.29 -14.20 2.40
C ILE A 152 19.70 -14.35 2.99
N PHE A 153 20.06 -13.52 3.96
CA PHE A 153 21.35 -13.60 4.65
C PHE A 153 21.54 -14.97 5.34
N LEU A 154 20.54 -15.47 6.07
CA LEU A 154 20.59 -16.81 6.65
C LEU A 154 20.78 -17.90 5.59
N ALA A 155 20.13 -17.75 4.44
CA ALA A 155 20.27 -18.69 3.33
C ALA A 155 21.69 -18.66 2.75
N ILE A 156 22.30 -17.48 2.61
CA ILE A 156 23.70 -17.32 2.18
C ILE A 156 24.65 -18.00 3.17
N CYS A 157 24.47 -17.80 4.48
CA CYS A 157 25.28 -18.47 5.50
C CYS A 157 25.18 -20.00 5.38
N TYR A 158 23.98 -20.53 5.16
CA TYR A 158 23.78 -21.97 4.94
C TYR A 158 24.40 -22.46 3.62
N LEU A 159 24.33 -21.68 2.53
CA LEU A 159 24.98 -22.03 1.27
C LEU A 159 26.51 -22.00 1.41
N PHE A 160 27.05 -21.04 2.16
CA PHE A 160 28.49 -20.92 2.38
C PHE A 160 29.06 -22.21 2.98
N THR A 161 28.43 -22.80 4.00
CA THR A 161 28.88 -24.08 4.57
C THR A 161 28.86 -25.24 3.57
N ARG A 162 28.02 -25.18 2.54
CA ARG A 162 27.90 -26.19 1.49
C ARG A 162 28.92 -26.02 0.36
N TYR A 163 29.34 -24.79 0.09
CA TYR A 163 30.17 -24.44 -1.06
C TYR A 163 31.61 -24.06 -0.70
N VAL A 164 31.94 -23.84 0.58
CA VAL A 164 33.31 -23.46 1.02
C VAL A 164 34.37 -24.50 0.63
N HIS A 165 33.98 -25.78 0.52
CA HIS A 165 34.86 -26.88 0.09
C HIS A 165 34.56 -27.39 -1.32
N ALA A 166 33.74 -26.69 -2.10
CA ALA A 166 33.46 -27.09 -3.47
C ALA A 166 34.67 -26.82 -4.36
N ALA A 167 35.05 -27.80 -5.17
CA ALA A 167 36.12 -27.64 -6.15
C ALA A 167 35.61 -26.75 -7.30
N PHE A 168 35.96 -25.46 -7.28
CA PHE A 168 35.56 -24.49 -8.32
C PHE A 168 36.54 -24.37 -9.48
N THR A 169 37.50 -25.30 -9.60
CA THR A 169 38.50 -25.30 -10.68
C THR A 169 38.08 -26.23 -11.83
N PRO A 170 37.89 -25.72 -13.06
CA PRO A 170 37.40 -26.50 -14.21
C PRO A 170 38.27 -27.69 -14.62
N SER A 171 39.56 -27.70 -14.24
CA SER A 171 40.55 -28.66 -14.71
C SER A 171 40.82 -29.85 -13.77
N SER A 172 40.26 -29.86 -12.56
CA SER A 172 40.64 -30.82 -11.51
C SER A 172 39.66 -31.98 -11.31
N PHE A 173 38.46 -31.95 -11.90
CA PHE A 173 37.43 -32.98 -11.69
C PHE A 173 36.54 -33.23 -12.91
N THR A 174 36.24 -34.51 -13.17
CA THR A 174 35.24 -34.94 -14.15
C THR A 174 33.91 -35.23 -13.45
N PHE A 175 32.83 -34.59 -13.88
CA PHE A 175 31.50 -34.84 -13.36
C PHE A 175 30.80 -35.93 -14.16
N PHE A 176 30.34 -37.00 -13.50
CA PHE A 176 29.43 -38.00 -14.09
C PHE A 176 27.96 -37.67 -13.79
N TYR A 177 27.74 -36.87 -12.75
CA TYR A 177 26.43 -36.35 -12.36
C TYR A 177 26.64 -35.00 -11.69
N CYS A 178 25.77 -34.02 -11.96
CA CYS A 178 25.88 -32.70 -11.37
C CYS A 178 25.52 -32.73 -9.87
N GLN A 179 26.53 -32.88 -9.02
CA GLN A 179 26.42 -32.84 -7.56
C GLN A 179 27.38 -31.82 -6.96
N THR A 180 26.95 -31.12 -5.91
CA THR A 180 27.74 -30.10 -5.19
C THR A 180 28.91 -30.68 -4.37
N LEU A 181 28.89 -31.99 -4.08
CA LEU A 181 29.73 -32.64 -3.06
C LEU A 181 30.95 -33.39 -3.64
N VAL A 182 31.39 -33.06 -4.85
CA VAL A 182 32.57 -33.70 -5.46
C VAL A 182 33.85 -33.01 -4.96
N SER A 183 34.12 -33.13 -3.66
CA SER A 183 35.44 -32.86 -3.08
C SER A 183 35.78 -33.98 -2.11
N SER A 184 36.98 -34.56 -2.26
CA SER A 184 37.52 -35.61 -1.40
C SER A 184 37.85 -35.15 0.02
N THR A 185 37.69 -33.85 0.32
CA THR A 185 38.06 -33.24 1.61
C THR A 185 36.89 -33.06 2.57
N ILE A 186 35.64 -33.29 2.16
CA ILE A 186 34.46 -32.99 2.98
C ILE A 186 34.19 -34.14 3.94
N SER A 187 34.17 -33.86 5.23
CA SER A 187 33.74 -34.83 6.24
C SER A 187 32.22 -34.99 6.24
N THR A 188 31.69 -36.20 6.54
CA THR A 188 30.24 -36.41 6.68
C THR A 188 29.60 -35.43 7.67
N ALA A 189 30.35 -35.05 8.71
CA ALA A 189 29.96 -34.09 9.72
C ALA A 189 29.63 -32.70 9.13
N GLU A 190 30.40 -32.22 8.16
CA GLU A 190 30.19 -30.91 7.51
C GLU A 190 28.88 -30.83 6.69
N THR A 191 28.33 -31.97 6.25
CA THR A 191 27.02 -32.01 5.59
C THR A 191 25.87 -32.14 6.58
N ILE A 192 26.03 -32.96 7.62
CA ILE A 192 24.94 -33.26 8.57
C ILE A 192 24.74 -32.13 9.58
N ILE A 193 25.81 -31.55 10.13
CA ILE A 193 25.73 -30.55 11.21
C ILE A 193 24.89 -29.33 10.79
N PRO A 194 25.14 -28.66 9.65
CA PRO A 194 24.36 -27.48 9.26
C PRO A 194 22.87 -27.80 9.07
N LEU A 195 22.55 -28.95 8.49
CA LEU A 195 21.16 -29.37 8.26
C LEU A 195 20.43 -29.67 9.58
N SER A 196 21.13 -30.31 10.54
CA SER A 196 20.62 -30.53 11.89
C SER A 196 20.35 -29.21 12.63
N MET A 197 21.24 -28.22 12.50
CA MET A 197 21.03 -26.88 13.09
C MET A 197 19.79 -26.18 12.53
N VAL A 198 19.54 -26.31 11.23
CA VAL A 198 18.32 -25.77 10.60
C VAL A 198 17.08 -26.44 11.20
N ILE A 199 17.07 -27.77 11.32
CA ILE A 199 15.92 -28.50 11.91
C ILE A 199 15.70 -28.09 13.36
N CYS A 200 16.76 -28.01 14.18
CA CYS A 200 16.65 -27.51 15.56
C CYS A 200 16.02 -26.11 15.61
N SER A 201 16.45 -25.21 14.72
CA SER A 201 15.91 -23.84 14.62
C SER A 201 14.43 -23.83 14.18
N GLN A 202 14.03 -24.73 13.29
CA GLN A 202 12.64 -24.88 12.87
C GLN A 202 11.76 -25.49 13.97
N ILE A 203 12.26 -26.44 14.75
CA ILE A 203 11.55 -26.99 15.93
C ILE A 203 11.34 -25.89 16.97
N ILE A 204 12.36 -25.07 17.25
CA ILE A 204 12.22 -23.89 18.12
C ILE A 204 11.16 -22.94 17.55
N SER A 205 11.18 -22.71 16.23
CA SER A 205 10.19 -21.87 15.56
C SER A 205 8.77 -22.41 15.77
N ILE A 206 8.51 -23.71 15.63
CA ILE A 206 7.21 -24.34 15.89
C ILE A 206 6.74 -24.08 17.34
N VAL A 207 7.64 -24.27 18.32
CA VAL A 207 7.31 -24.08 19.75
C VAL A 207 6.97 -22.62 20.02
N VAL A 208 7.81 -21.69 19.58
CA VAL A 208 7.59 -20.25 19.74
C VAL A 208 6.31 -19.82 19.03
N PHE A 209 6.07 -20.29 17.80
CA PHE A 209 4.87 -19.97 17.04
C PHE A 209 3.58 -20.41 17.76
N ARG A 210 3.60 -21.58 18.40
CA ARG A 210 2.48 -22.08 19.21
C ARG A 210 2.24 -21.21 20.46
N ILE A 211 3.31 -20.79 21.14
CA ILE A 211 3.21 -19.88 22.30
C ILE A 211 2.59 -18.54 21.86
N LEU A 212 3.05 -17.99 20.73
CA LEU A 212 2.53 -16.74 20.17
C LEU A 212 1.07 -16.86 19.75
N GLU A 213 0.65 -17.99 19.16
CA GLU A 213 -0.76 -18.26 18.82
C GLU A 213 -1.65 -18.21 20.07
N ILE A 214 -1.22 -18.86 21.17
CA ILE A 214 -1.95 -18.85 22.45
C ILE A 214 -2.01 -17.43 23.02
N LYS A 215 -0.89 -16.70 22.99
CA LYS A 215 -0.84 -15.31 23.47
C LYS A 215 -1.75 -14.39 22.66
N ASN A 216 -1.78 -14.53 21.34
CA ASN A 216 -2.67 -13.76 20.45
C ASN A 216 -4.16 -14.02 20.78
N LYS A 217 -4.53 -15.28 21.06
CA LYS A 217 -5.89 -15.64 21.49
C LYS A 217 -6.24 -15.03 22.85
N LYS A 218 -5.33 -15.10 23.83
CA LYS A 218 -5.53 -14.50 25.16
C LYS A 218 -5.68 -12.98 25.07
N LEU A 219 -4.81 -12.32 24.31
CA LEU A 219 -4.87 -10.88 24.09
C LEU A 219 -6.20 -10.48 23.48
N ARG A 220 -6.73 -11.23 22.50
CA ARG A 220 -8.05 -10.96 21.89
C ARG A 220 -9.23 -11.07 22.88
N ALA A 221 -9.10 -11.90 23.91
CA ALA A 221 -10.18 -12.14 24.87
C ALA A 221 -10.35 -11.01 25.91
N VAL A 222 -9.41 -10.05 25.96
CA VAL A 222 -9.51 -8.87 26.81
C VAL A 222 -10.62 -7.95 26.29
N ALA A 223 -11.50 -7.47 27.17
CA ALA A 223 -12.66 -6.67 26.77
C ALA A 223 -12.28 -5.24 26.33
N ASP A 224 -11.19 -4.70 26.86
CA ASP A 224 -10.69 -3.35 26.65
C ASP A 224 -9.61 -3.29 25.56
N ILE A 225 -10.02 -3.52 24.31
CA ILE A 225 -9.11 -3.52 23.16
C ILE A 225 -9.66 -2.61 22.07
N ASN A 226 -8.90 -1.58 21.71
CA ASN A 226 -9.21 -0.72 20.58
C ASN A 226 -9.35 -1.51 19.26
N LEU A 227 -10.15 -0.99 18.32
CA LEU A 227 -10.52 -1.74 17.10
C LEU A 227 -9.32 -2.09 16.22
N SER A 228 -8.32 -1.21 16.16
CA SER A 228 -7.05 -1.45 15.45
C SER A 228 -6.32 -2.68 16.01
N THR A 229 -6.20 -2.77 17.33
CA THR A 229 -5.58 -3.92 18.00
C THR A 229 -6.43 -5.16 17.81
N ARG A 230 -7.77 -5.06 17.91
CA ARG A 230 -8.66 -6.21 17.68
C ARG A 230 -8.59 -6.73 16.25
N TYR A 231 -8.51 -5.84 15.26
CA TYR A 231 -8.30 -6.18 13.86
C TYR A 231 -6.92 -6.81 13.65
N THR A 232 -5.87 -6.24 14.22
CA THR A 232 -4.50 -6.79 14.19
C THR A 232 -4.46 -8.19 14.79
N LEU A 233 -5.16 -8.43 15.90
CA LEU A 233 -5.25 -9.76 16.53
C LEU A 233 -6.11 -10.75 15.73
N ASP A 234 -7.14 -10.29 15.01
CA ASP A 234 -7.98 -11.11 14.13
C ASP A 234 -7.26 -11.49 12.83
N GLN A 235 -6.55 -10.54 12.23
CA GLN A 235 -5.63 -10.78 11.12
C GLN A 235 -4.50 -11.69 11.58
N GLY A 236 -3.96 -11.46 12.78
CA GLY A 236 -3.02 -12.34 13.46
C GLY A 236 -3.55 -13.77 13.52
N ARG A 237 -4.81 -13.97 13.95
CA ARG A 237 -5.43 -15.31 14.00
C ARG A 237 -5.48 -15.99 12.63
N ARG A 238 -5.95 -15.29 11.58
CA ARG A 238 -6.00 -15.83 10.22
C ARG A 238 -4.60 -16.20 9.73
N SER A 239 -3.63 -15.34 10.01
CA SER A 239 -2.26 -15.60 9.64
C SER A 239 -1.62 -16.74 10.42
N PHE A 240 -1.84 -16.86 11.73
CA PHE A 240 -1.38 -17.99 12.53
C PHE A 240 -1.92 -19.32 11.99
N VAL A 241 -3.21 -19.39 11.60
CA VAL A 241 -3.78 -20.62 11.03
C VAL A 241 -3.15 -20.98 9.69
N ALA A 242 -2.94 -20.01 8.79
CA ALA A 242 -2.32 -20.24 7.49
C ALA A 242 -0.84 -20.63 7.61
N LEU A 243 -0.07 -19.84 8.36
CA LEU A 243 1.37 -19.98 8.51
C LEU A 243 1.77 -21.20 9.36
N LYS A 244 0.92 -21.64 10.29
CA LYS A 244 1.17 -22.85 11.07
C LYS A 244 1.34 -24.07 10.17
N SER A 245 0.39 -24.29 9.25
CA SER A 245 0.47 -25.39 8.28
C SER A 245 1.78 -25.32 7.50
N PHE A 246 2.12 -24.12 7.02
CA PHE A 246 3.34 -23.83 6.30
C PHE A 246 4.62 -24.21 7.08
N ILE A 247 4.76 -23.77 8.34
CA ILE A 247 5.93 -24.06 9.18
C ILE A 247 6.07 -25.56 9.44
N HIS A 248 4.95 -26.25 9.73
CA HIS A 248 4.97 -27.70 9.96
C HIS A 248 5.40 -28.48 8.71
N PHE A 249 4.84 -28.17 7.54
CA PHE A 249 5.21 -28.85 6.29
C PHE A 249 6.68 -28.62 5.92
N ASN A 250 7.21 -27.41 6.16
CA ASN A 250 8.62 -27.12 5.92
C ASN A 250 9.51 -27.99 6.82
N CYS A 251 9.23 -28.01 8.13
CA CYS A 251 9.96 -28.83 9.09
C CYS A 251 9.92 -30.32 8.77
N ILE A 252 8.75 -30.84 8.38
CA ILE A 252 8.62 -32.24 7.94
C ILE A 252 9.50 -32.49 6.71
N THR A 253 9.45 -31.61 5.71
CA THR A 253 10.21 -31.77 4.47
C THR A 253 11.72 -31.79 4.72
N ILE A 254 12.24 -30.82 5.49
CA ILE A 254 13.67 -30.76 5.81
C ILE A 254 14.10 -31.95 6.68
N SER A 255 13.25 -32.40 7.61
CA SER A 255 13.51 -33.59 8.42
C SER A 255 13.57 -34.87 7.58
N THR A 256 12.67 -35.02 6.60
CA THR A 256 12.70 -36.14 5.65
C THR A 256 13.97 -36.12 4.80
N ILE A 257 14.42 -34.93 4.38
CA ILE A 257 15.69 -34.80 3.64
C ILE A 257 16.87 -35.23 4.51
N LEU A 258 16.95 -34.77 5.77
CA LEU A 258 18.01 -35.19 6.68
C LEU A 258 17.99 -36.71 6.89
N LEU A 259 16.82 -37.28 7.20
CA LEU A 259 16.66 -38.71 7.42
C LEU A 259 17.11 -39.50 6.18
N GLY A 260 16.67 -39.08 4.98
CA GLY A 260 17.07 -39.71 3.73
C GLY A 260 18.58 -39.64 3.50
N ILE A 261 19.22 -38.50 3.77
CA ILE A 261 20.68 -38.35 3.66
C ILE A 261 21.42 -39.26 4.65
N VAL A 262 20.97 -39.34 5.91
CA VAL A 262 21.58 -40.19 6.94
C VAL A 262 21.44 -41.66 6.58
N VAL A 263 20.24 -42.11 6.21
CA VAL A 263 19.98 -43.49 5.77
C VAL A 263 20.84 -43.82 4.56
N LEU A 264 20.89 -42.94 3.57
CA LEU A 264 21.67 -43.14 2.37
C LEU A 264 23.18 -43.18 2.65
N HIS A 265 23.67 -42.40 3.63
CA HIS A 265 25.06 -42.46 4.03
C HIS A 265 25.42 -43.81 4.66
N LEU A 266 24.60 -44.27 5.62
CA LEU A 266 24.78 -45.55 6.31
C LEU A 266 24.65 -46.75 5.35
N ALA A 267 23.74 -46.66 4.39
CA ALA A 267 23.49 -47.71 3.41
C ALA A 267 24.30 -47.55 2.11
N SER A 268 25.16 -46.53 2.01
CA SER A 268 25.93 -46.25 0.79
C SER A 268 26.76 -47.42 0.23
N PRO A 269 27.32 -48.35 1.05
CA PRO A 269 28.04 -49.51 0.51
C PRO A 269 27.16 -50.49 -0.26
N PHE A 270 25.83 -50.48 -0.03
CA PHE A 270 24.89 -51.41 -0.65
C PHE A 270 24.34 -50.89 -1.99
N PHE A 271 24.66 -49.66 -2.39
CA PHE A 271 24.12 -49.05 -3.60
C PHE A 271 25.19 -48.83 -4.65
N THR A 272 24.85 -49.14 -5.91
CA THR A 272 25.62 -48.66 -7.06
C THR A 272 25.56 -47.13 -7.11
N LYS A 273 26.55 -46.50 -7.74
CA LYS A 273 26.59 -45.03 -7.84
C LYS A 273 25.35 -44.43 -8.53
N PRO A 274 24.80 -44.99 -9.63
CA PRO A 274 23.56 -44.50 -10.22
C PRO A 274 22.35 -44.63 -9.29
N ASN A 275 22.22 -45.75 -8.56
CA ASN A 275 21.13 -45.96 -7.60
C ASN A 275 21.22 -45.01 -6.41
N TYR A 276 22.44 -44.74 -5.94
CA TYR A 276 22.70 -43.73 -4.92
C TYR A 276 22.18 -42.35 -5.37
N MET A 277 22.47 -41.94 -6.62
CA MET A 277 21.97 -40.66 -7.15
C MET A 277 20.45 -40.67 -7.35
N ALA A 278 19.87 -41.78 -7.81
CA ALA A 278 18.43 -41.92 -7.98
C ALA A 278 17.68 -41.68 -6.65
N ILE A 279 18.20 -42.22 -5.55
CA ILE A 279 17.63 -42.05 -4.20
C ILE A 279 17.82 -40.60 -3.70
N ILE A 280 18.96 -39.96 -3.96
CA ILE A 280 19.16 -38.53 -3.63
C ILE A 280 18.09 -37.67 -4.28
N GLU A 281 17.84 -37.88 -5.57
CA GLU A 281 16.87 -37.08 -6.32
C GLU A 281 15.44 -37.29 -5.82
N LEU A 282 15.06 -38.50 -5.43
CA LEU A 282 13.78 -38.79 -4.78
C LEU A 282 13.66 -38.13 -3.40
N THR A 283 14.75 -38.14 -2.62
CA THR A 283 14.77 -37.56 -1.27
C THR A 283 14.56 -36.06 -1.29
N HIS A 284 15.08 -35.36 -2.31
CA HIS A 284 15.04 -33.90 -2.40
C HIS A 284 13.78 -33.36 -3.06
N ALA A 285 12.60 -33.98 -2.93
CA ALA A 285 11.37 -33.57 -3.64
C ALA A 285 10.71 -32.25 -3.16
N ILE A 286 11.46 -31.15 -3.08
CA ILE A 286 10.97 -29.80 -2.73
C ILE A 286 9.81 -29.30 -3.61
N PRO A 287 9.76 -29.57 -4.94
CA PRO A 287 8.61 -29.17 -5.75
C PRO A 287 7.29 -29.77 -5.26
N LEU A 288 7.31 -31.02 -4.76
CA LEU A 288 6.14 -31.66 -4.17
C LEU A 288 5.71 -30.95 -2.88
N TYR A 289 6.66 -30.56 -2.03
CA TYR A 289 6.38 -29.69 -0.88
C TYR A 289 5.71 -28.37 -1.30
N GLY A 290 6.22 -27.72 -2.34
CA GLY A 290 5.67 -26.47 -2.88
C GLY A 290 4.20 -26.62 -3.28
N ILE A 291 3.84 -27.71 -3.96
CA ILE A 291 2.45 -28.02 -4.32
C ILE A 291 1.59 -28.21 -3.06
N ILE A 292 2.01 -29.09 -2.16
CA ILE A 292 1.26 -29.46 -0.95
C ILE A 292 1.00 -28.23 -0.07
N VAL A 293 2.02 -27.39 0.13
CA VAL A 293 1.91 -26.23 1.02
C VAL A 293 1.01 -25.15 0.42
N CYS A 294 1.10 -24.89 -0.90
CA CYS A 294 0.26 -23.91 -1.58
C CYS A 294 -1.22 -24.31 -1.52
N ILE A 295 -1.54 -25.57 -1.87
CA ILE A 295 -2.91 -26.09 -1.81
C ILE A 295 -3.42 -26.08 -0.36
N GLY A 296 -2.62 -26.55 0.59
CA GLY A 296 -3.00 -26.63 1.99
C GLY A 296 -3.29 -25.26 2.62
N VAL A 297 -2.46 -24.25 2.33
CA VAL A 297 -2.67 -22.88 2.81
C VAL A 297 -3.92 -22.27 2.15
N TRP A 298 -4.07 -22.39 0.84
CA TRP A 298 -5.23 -21.86 0.11
C TRP A 298 -6.54 -22.45 0.63
N TRP A 299 -6.61 -23.77 0.83
CA TRP A 299 -7.78 -24.44 1.39
C TRP A 299 -8.12 -23.92 2.79
N LYS A 300 -7.13 -23.78 3.67
CA LYS A 300 -7.34 -23.28 5.04
C LYS A 300 -7.86 -21.85 5.06
N LEU A 301 -7.37 -20.99 4.16
CA LEU A 301 -7.87 -19.63 4.01
C LEU A 301 -9.33 -19.61 3.55
N ARG A 302 -9.70 -20.45 2.57
CA ARG A 302 -11.09 -20.56 2.08
C ARG A 302 -12.08 -21.02 3.14
N ILE A 303 -11.70 -21.97 4.00
CA ILE A 303 -12.55 -22.39 5.14
C ILE A 303 -12.82 -21.21 6.07
N LEU A 304 -11.78 -20.45 6.42
CA LEU A 304 -11.91 -19.29 7.32
C LEU A 304 -12.84 -18.22 6.74
N ASP A 305 -12.73 -17.96 5.43
CA ASP A 305 -13.59 -16.99 4.73
C ASP A 305 -15.05 -17.47 4.71
N GLY A 306 -15.26 -18.77 4.50
CA GLY A 306 -16.60 -19.39 4.53
C GLY A 306 -17.25 -19.32 5.91
N GLU A 307 -16.49 -19.62 6.98
CA GLU A 307 -16.98 -19.48 8.36
C GLU A 307 -17.34 -18.04 8.70
N GLN A 308 -16.51 -17.08 8.28
CA GLN A 308 -16.76 -15.66 8.51
C GLN A 308 -18.03 -15.20 7.78
N ARG A 309 -18.18 -15.54 6.49
CA ARG A 309 -19.40 -15.26 5.73
C ARG A 309 -20.63 -15.89 6.38
N ARG A 310 -20.56 -17.16 6.78
CA ARG A 310 -21.68 -17.87 7.44
C ARG A 310 -22.07 -17.21 8.76
N ASN A 311 -21.11 -16.81 9.58
CA ASN A 311 -21.38 -16.12 10.85
C ASN A 311 -22.05 -14.76 10.62
N ILE A 312 -21.62 -14.02 9.58
CA ILE A 312 -22.27 -12.77 9.16
C ILE A 312 -23.71 -13.06 8.69
N THR A 313 -23.92 -14.06 7.82
CA THR A 313 -25.26 -14.44 7.33
C THR A 313 -26.20 -14.90 8.46
N MET A 314 -25.69 -15.64 9.45
CA MET A 314 -26.47 -16.06 10.62
C MET A 314 -26.77 -14.90 11.57
N ALA A 315 -25.85 -13.94 11.72
CA ALA A 315 -26.09 -12.71 12.48
C ALA A 315 -27.16 -11.84 11.80
N LEU A 316 -27.12 -11.73 10.47
CA LEU A 316 -28.11 -11.01 9.66
C LEU A 316 -29.51 -11.65 9.73
N ARG A 317 -29.61 -12.98 9.85
CA ARG A 317 -30.90 -13.69 9.97
C ARG A 317 -31.54 -13.63 11.36
N ARG A 318 -30.83 -13.20 12.42
CA ARG A 318 -31.28 -13.33 13.81
C ARG A 318 -31.84 -12.06 14.48
N LYS A 319 -31.94 -10.92 13.81
CA LYS A 319 -32.51 -9.70 14.43
C LYS A 319 -33.80 -9.23 13.75
N PRO A 320 -34.95 -9.27 14.43
CA PRO A 320 -36.04 -8.35 14.11
C PRO A 320 -35.66 -6.94 14.55
N MET A 321 -36.03 -5.98 13.73
CA MET A 321 -35.90 -4.55 13.94
C MET A 321 -36.73 -4.14 15.17
N HIS A 322 -36.07 -3.73 16.24
CA HIS A 322 -36.71 -3.00 17.34
C HIS A 322 -35.83 -1.83 17.77
N THR A 323 -36.45 -0.66 17.65
CA THR A 323 -36.07 0.65 18.15
C THR A 323 -35.93 0.62 19.67
N ASP A 324 -34.78 1.02 20.20
CA ASP A 324 -34.64 1.46 21.60
C ASP A 324 -33.56 2.56 21.69
N LEU A 325 -33.95 3.76 21.26
CA LEU A 325 -33.30 5.02 21.60
C LEU A 325 -33.77 5.43 23.01
N ARG A 326 -33.14 4.91 24.06
CA ARG A 326 -33.01 5.53 25.40
C ARG A 326 -32.45 4.49 26.37
N LYS A 327 -31.13 4.51 26.55
CA LYS A 327 -30.42 4.30 27.84
C LYS A 327 -28.93 4.24 27.56
N ILE A 328 -28.29 5.39 27.66
CA ILE A 328 -26.87 5.47 27.99
C ILE A 328 -26.85 6.21 29.32
N GLN A 329 -26.37 5.54 30.37
CA GLN A 329 -26.03 6.19 31.63
C GLN A 329 -24.81 7.08 31.35
N PHE A 330 -25.01 8.38 31.39
CA PHE A 330 -23.93 9.35 31.46
C PHE A 330 -23.76 9.80 32.92
N SER A 331 -22.59 10.35 33.24
CA SER A 331 -22.48 11.28 34.37
C SER A 331 -23.43 12.46 34.14
N ALA A 332 -24.06 12.97 35.21
CA ALA A 332 -25.05 14.05 35.13
C ALA A 332 -24.52 15.32 34.42
N LYS A 333 -23.20 15.53 34.41
CA LYS A 333 -22.54 16.65 33.73
C LYS A 333 -22.45 16.48 32.20
N GLU A 334 -22.15 15.28 31.72
CA GLU A 334 -22.00 14.97 30.29
C GLU A 334 -23.35 14.87 29.56
N GLN A 335 -24.38 14.41 30.28
CA GLN A 335 -25.77 14.44 29.81
C GLN A 335 -26.24 15.88 29.58
N GLN A 336 -25.83 16.80 30.46
CA GLN A 336 -26.17 18.20 30.38
C GLN A 336 -25.41 18.93 29.26
N GLU A 337 -24.11 18.62 29.06
CA GLU A 337 -23.30 19.19 27.98
C GLU A 337 -23.73 18.67 26.58
N THR A 338 -24.01 17.37 26.44
CA THR A 338 -24.49 16.78 25.17
C THR A 338 -25.90 17.29 24.82
N ALA A 339 -26.79 17.41 25.81
CA ALA A 339 -28.13 17.95 25.59
C ALA A 339 -28.11 19.47 25.30
N ALA A 340 -27.27 20.24 26.01
CA ALA A 340 -27.08 21.68 25.74
C ALA A 340 -26.42 21.94 24.37
N PHE A 341 -25.57 21.02 23.90
CA PHE A 341 -24.93 21.12 22.59
C PHE A 341 -25.90 20.77 21.44
N MET A 342 -26.69 19.70 21.56
CA MET A 342 -27.69 19.32 20.54
C MET A 342 -28.92 20.24 20.50
N THR A 343 -29.02 21.21 21.42
CA THR A 343 -30.09 22.23 21.46
C THR A 343 -29.64 23.61 20.99
N ARG A 344 -28.37 23.76 20.57
CA ARG A 344 -27.91 25.01 19.96
C ARG A 344 -28.53 25.15 18.57
N PRO A 345 -29.20 26.27 18.28
CA PRO A 345 -29.84 26.49 16.97
C PRO A 345 -28.84 26.78 15.85
N LYS A 346 -27.56 27.03 16.17
CA LYS A 346 -26.51 27.38 15.21
C LYS A 346 -25.17 26.76 15.64
N ILE A 347 -24.53 26.07 14.70
CA ILE A 347 -23.20 25.44 14.83
C ILE A 347 -22.13 26.44 14.38
N GLU A 348 -20.99 26.51 15.05
CA GLU A 348 -19.89 27.38 14.59
C GLU A 348 -19.15 26.74 13.42
N LYS A 349 -18.80 25.45 13.54
CA LYS A 349 -18.05 24.73 12.51
C LYS A 349 -18.48 23.27 12.38
N LEU A 350 -18.83 22.87 11.16
CA LEU A 350 -19.05 21.48 10.77
C LEU A 350 -17.96 21.05 9.76
N ILE A 351 -17.23 19.97 10.05
CA ILE A 351 -16.26 19.37 9.14
C ILE A 351 -16.61 17.90 8.92
N ILE A 352 -16.69 17.48 7.65
CA ILE A 352 -16.86 16.08 7.27
C ILE A 352 -15.63 15.64 6.49
N THR A 353 -14.86 14.71 7.04
CA THR A 353 -13.69 14.14 6.37
C THR A 353 -13.92 12.69 5.99
N GLY A 354 -13.73 12.35 4.72
CA GLY A 354 -13.71 10.98 4.22
C GLY A 354 -12.29 10.44 4.14
N VAL A 355 -12.04 9.25 4.70
CA VAL A 355 -10.76 8.56 4.56
C VAL A 355 -11.00 7.12 4.15
N LEU A 356 -10.55 6.75 2.95
CA LEU A 356 -10.52 5.37 2.51
C LEU A 356 -9.41 4.60 3.23
N SER A 357 -9.70 3.36 3.59
CA SER A 357 -8.71 2.49 4.19
C SER A 357 -7.66 2.06 3.16
N ASN A 358 -6.39 2.29 3.47
CA ASN A 358 -5.25 1.74 2.72
C ASN A 358 -5.21 0.19 2.69
N TRP A 359 -6.12 -0.48 3.41
CA TRP A 359 -6.17 -1.93 3.58
C TRP A 359 -7.32 -2.62 2.83
N SER A 360 -8.47 -1.95 2.64
CA SER A 360 -9.69 -2.56 2.08
C SER A 360 -10.57 -1.47 1.48
N GLU A 361 -10.90 -1.57 0.19
CA GLU A 361 -11.77 -0.59 -0.51
C GLU A 361 -13.13 -0.42 0.17
N GLU A 362 -13.69 -1.50 0.73
CA GLU A 362 -15.00 -1.47 1.41
C GLU A 362 -14.97 -0.83 2.81
N LYS A 363 -13.77 -0.56 3.38
CA LYS A 363 -13.60 0.06 4.70
C LYS A 363 -13.28 1.54 4.51
N SER A 364 -14.09 2.41 5.08
CA SER A 364 -13.76 3.82 5.19
C SER A 364 -14.10 4.36 6.56
N THR A 365 -13.42 5.44 6.93
CA THR A 365 -13.72 6.22 8.12
C THR A 365 -14.29 7.55 7.66
N ILE A 366 -15.46 7.90 8.21
CA ILE A 366 -16.01 9.26 8.09
C ILE A 366 -15.77 9.92 9.43
N ARG A 367 -15.00 11.00 9.45
CA ARG A 367 -14.83 11.85 10.63
C ARG A 367 -15.77 13.03 10.51
N VAL A 368 -16.57 13.27 11.53
CA VAL A 368 -17.48 14.40 11.62
C VAL A 368 -17.07 15.22 12.83
N GLU A 369 -16.70 16.47 12.61
CA GLU A 369 -16.36 17.42 13.66
C GLU A 369 -17.46 18.48 13.71
N LEU A 370 -18.07 18.65 14.88
CA LEU A 370 -19.08 19.64 15.17
C LEU A 370 -18.58 20.46 16.35
N ASP A 371 -18.11 21.68 16.11
CA ASP A 371 -17.45 22.52 17.11
C ASP A 371 -16.37 21.73 17.88
N SER A 372 -16.59 21.46 19.18
CA SER A 372 -15.69 20.64 20.01
C SER A 372 -15.91 19.13 19.85
N LEU A 373 -17.08 18.68 19.41
CA LEU A 373 -17.41 17.25 19.31
C LEU A 373 -16.77 16.64 18.06
N THR A 374 -16.13 15.48 18.20
CA THR A 374 -15.65 14.68 17.08
C THR A 374 -16.28 13.30 17.11
N ILE A 375 -16.76 12.83 15.96
CA ILE A 375 -17.32 11.49 15.77
C ILE A 375 -16.54 10.79 14.65
N TRP A 376 -16.08 9.57 14.88
CA TRP A 376 -15.49 8.73 13.85
C TRP A 376 -16.41 7.55 13.55
N LEU A 377 -16.89 7.49 12.31
CA LEU A 377 -17.70 6.40 11.78
C LEU A 377 -16.80 5.50 10.93
N THR A 378 -16.18 4.51 11.58
CA THR A 378 -15.33 3.54 10.88
C THR A 378 -16.15 2.32 10.53
N GLY A 379 -16.52 2.20 9.25
CA GLY A 379 -17.43 1.14 8.80
C GLY A 379 -16.88 0.30 7.66
N LYS A 380 -17.34 -0.94 7.60
CA LYS A 380 -17.23 -1.85 6.47
C LYS A 380 -18.59 -2.52 6.26
N GLU A 381 -19.16 -2.38 5.07
CA GLU A 381 -20.54 -2.84 4.77
C GLU A 381 -21.54 -2.29 5.81
N ASN A 382 -22.37 -3.16 6.41
CA ASN A 382 -23.40 -2.81 7.39
C ASN A 382 -22.92 -2.96 8.84
N LEU A 383 -21.62 -2.76 9.08
CA LEU A 383 -21.05 -2.76 10.43
C LEU A 383 -20.20 -1.51 10.60
N THR A 384 -20.56 -0.68 11.58
CA THR A 384 -19.90 0.59 11.84
C THR A 384 -19.52 0.71 13.30
N LYS A 385 -18.25 1.05 13.56
CA LYS A 385 -17.80 1.55 14.85
C LYS A 385 -18.02 3.05 14.89
N ILE A 386 -18.68 3.51 15.94
CA ILE A 386 -18.88 4.91 16.25
C ILE A 386 -17.98 5.21 17.42
N ASP A 387 -16.96 6.03 17.19
CA ASP A 387 -16.14 6.60 18.25
C ASP A 387 -16.53 8.06 18.46
N LYS A 388 -16.46 8.53 19.71
CA LYS A 388 -16.77 9.91 20.08
C LYS A 388 -15.62 10.52 20.85
N GLY A 389 -15.44 11.82 20.65
CA GLY A 389 -14.31 12.59 21.13
C GLY A 389 -14.67 14.04 21.37
N TRP A 390 -13.86 14.75 22.16
CA TRP A 390 -13.90 16.20 22.27
C TRP A 390 -12.52 16.77 21.93
N GLU A 391 -12.50 17.88 21.20
CA GLU A 391 -11.28 18.55 20.73
C GLU A 391 -10.33 17.61 19.95
N GLY A 392 -10.89 16.59 19.30
CA GLY A 392 -10.15 15.56 18.58
C GLY A 392 -9.57 14.44 19.46
N GLU A 393 -9.69 14.51 20.78
CA GLU A 393 -9.32 13.44 21.71
C GLU A 393 -10.44 12.40 21.82
N LEU A 394 -10.07 11.12 21.72
CA LEU A 394 -11.01 10.00 21.68
C LEU A 394 -11.31 9.48 23.09
N PHE A 395 -12.59 9.35 23.43
CA PHE A 395 -13.04 8.74 24.68
C PHE A 395 -13.50 7.31 24.41
N GLU A 396 -12.62 6.33 24.69
CA GLU A 396 -12.86 4.90 24.42
C GLU A 396 -14.13 4.35 25.11
N GLU A 397 -14.54 4.94 26.23
CA GLU A 397 -15.75 4.55 26.98
C GLU A 397 -17.06 4.83 26.22
N LEU A 398 -17.02 5.75 25.25
CA LEU A 398 -18.18 6.14 24.44
C LEU A 398 -18.22 5.44 23.07
N SER A 399 -17.26 4.54 22.82
CA SER A 399 -17.19 3.75 21.60
C SER A 399 -18.31 2.71 21.55
N GLU A 400 -19.09 2.72 20.47
CA GLU A 400 -20.13 1.72 20.23
C GLU A 400 -19.98 1.08 18.85
N ILE A 401 -20.52 -0.14 18.69
CA ILE A 401 -20.56 -0.83 17.40
C ILE A 401 -22.01 -1.08 17.04
N ARG A 402 -22.41 -0.61 15.85
CA ARG A 402 -23.76 -0.78 15.32
C ARG A 402 -23.75 -1.61 14.04
N GLN A 403 -24.79 -2.42 13.87
CA GLN A 403 -25.04 -3.21 12.67
C GLN A 403 -25.82 -2.37 11.65
N GLU A 404 -25.30 -1.19 11.33
CA GLU A 404 -25.87 -0.21 10.41
C GLU A 404 -24.76 0.32 9.51
N ASN A 405 -25.12 0.72 8.29
CA ASN A 405 -24.14 1.29 7.37
C ASN A 405 -23.72 2.68 7.88
N ARG A 406 -22.42 2.99 7.81
CA ARG A 406 -21.87 4.28 8.24
C ARG A 406 -22.53 5.49 7.58
N PHE A 407 -23.00 5.35 6.33
CA PHE A 407 -23.72 6.42 5.62
C PHE A 407 -25.12 6.65 6.19
N GLU A 408 -25.81 5.58 6.62
CA GLU A 408 -27.12 5.70 7.29
C GLU A 408 -26.97 6.35 8.66
N ILE A 409 -25.94 5.96 9.42
CA ILE A 409 -25.63 6.55 10.73
C ILE A 409 -25.29 8.03 10.58
N LEU A 410 -24.47 8.39 9.58
CA LEU A 410 -24.17 9.77 9.25
C LEU A 410 -25.45 10.55 8.89
N ASN A 411 -26.31 10.00 8.03
CA ASN A 411 -27.57 10.65 7.65
C ASN A 411 -28.45 10.91 8.88
N ASN A 412 -28.63 9.91 9.74
CA ASN A 412 -29.42 10.04 10.97
C ASN A 412 -28.82 11.06 11.95
N PHE A 413 -27.49 11.09 12.07
CA PHE A 413 -26.79 12.11 12.86
C PHE A 413 -27.04 13.52 12.30
N LEU A 414 -26.88 13.73 11.00
CA LEU A 414 -27.14 15.01 10.37
C LEU A 414 -28.61 15.44 10.50
N LYS A 415 -29.58 14.50 10.39
CA LYS A 415 -31.00 14.77 10.68
C LYS A 415 -31.20 15.26 12.11
N SER A 416 -30.48 14.69 13.07
CA SER A 416 -30.62 15.04 14.49
C SER A 416 -30.09 16.43 14.85
N VAL A 417 -29.15 16.98 14.06
CA VAL A 417 -28.60 18.34 14.26
C VAL A 417 -29.21 19.37 13.30
N SER A 418 -30.05 18.93 12.37
CA SER A 418 -30.76 19.81 11.44
C SER A 418 -31.95 20.47 12.11
N HIS A 419 -32.15 21.76 11.83
CA HIS A 419 -33.30 22.55 12.27
C HIS A 419 -34.07 23.02 11.03
N ASP A 420 -35.39 22.83 11.01
CA ASP A 420 -36.25 23.12 9.85
C ASP A 420 -35.78 22.48 8.53
N GLY A 421 -35.21 21.27 8.62
CA GLY A 421 -34.74 20.51 7.46
C GLY A 421 -33.38 20.97 6.90
N CYS A 422 -32.66 21.88 7.56
CA CYS A 422 -31.33 22.32 7.15
C CYS A 422 -30.35 22.41 8.34
N ILE A 423 -29.05 22.38 8.04
CA ILE A 423 -27.98 22.50 9.02
C ILE A 423 -27.57 23.97 9.10
N GLN A 424 -27.90 24.62 10.21
CA GLN A 424 -27.51 26.02 10.46
C GLN A 424 -26.08 26.06 11.02
N ALA A 425 -25.10 26.49 10.20
CA ALA A 425 -23.70 26.54 10.59
C ALA A 425 -23.00 27.81 10.09
N ASP A 426 -22.02 28.36 10.81
CA ASP A 426 -21.21 29.46 10.27
C ASP A 426 -20.25 28.97 9.18
N THR A 427 -19.60 27.82 9.42
CA THR A 427 -18.63 27.22 8.51
C THR A 427 -18.91 25.74 8.27
N VAL A 428 -18.88 25.33 7.01
CA VAL A 428 -19.01 23.93 6.59
C VAL A 428 -17.85 23.55 5.70
N GLU A 429 -17.15 22.48 6.07
CA GLU A 429 -16.04 21.93 5.30
C GLU A 429 -16.27 20.45 5.00
N VAL A 430 -16.07 20.04 3.76
CA VAL A 430 -16.07 18.63 3.37
C VAL A 430 -14.76 18.32 2.67
N VAL A 431 -14.03 17.33 3.17
CA VAL A 431 -12.66 17.03 2.74
C VAL A 431 -12.53 15.54 2.43
N GLY A 432 -12.05 15.20 1.24
CA GLY A 432 -11.73 13.80 0.90
C GLY A 432 -12.92 12.85 0.82
N ALA A 433 -14.15 13.37 0.67
CA ALA A 433 -15.35 12.53 0.62
C ALA A 433 -15.42 11.78 -0.72
N THR A 434 -15.47 10.44 -0.66
CA THR A 434 -15.55 9.54 -1.82
C THR A 434 -16.92 8.86 -1.95
N PHE A 435 -17.97 9.52 -1.45
CA PHE A 435 -19.34 9.01 -1.38
C PHE A 435 -20.33 10.15 -1.64
N ALA A 436 -21.56 9.83 -2.02
CA ALA A 436 -22.65 10.80 -2.21
C ALA A 436 -23.00 11.55 -0.90
N PRO A 437 -23.41 12.82 -0.95
CA PRO A 437 -23.88 13.54 0.23
C PRO A 437 -25.08 12.82 0.87
N PRO A 438 -25.14 12.71 2.21
CA PRO A 438 -26.35 12.24 2.89
C PRO A 438 -27.55 13.12 2.55
N GLU A 439 -28.75 12.55 2.45
CA GLU A 439 -29.98 13.30 2.16
C GLU A 439 -30.23 14.47 3.12
N ALA A 440 -29.82 14.31 4.39
CA ALA A 440 -29.95 15.32 5.42
C ALA A 440 -28.85 16.39 5.40
N PHE A 441 -27.86 16.27 4.52
CA PHE A 441 -26.84 17.29 4.36
C PHE A 441 -27.41 18.43 3.50
N ILE A 442 -27.98 19.43 4.15
CA ILE A 442 -28.48 20.66 3.52
C ILE A 442 -27.97 21.84 4.33
N PRO A 443 -26.73 22.31 4.10
CA PRO A 443 -26.13 23.37 4.91
C PRO A 443 -26.66 24.76 4.54
N ASN A 444 -26.93 25.58 5.56
CA ASN A 444 -27.09 27.02 5.44
C ASN A 444 -25.92 27.69 6.16
N CYS A 445 -24.89 28.10 5.40
CA CYS A 445 -23.65 28.64 5.95
C CYS A 445 -23.08 29.80 5.13
N GLU A 446 -22.27 30.64 5.77
CA GLU A 446 -21.59 31.75 5.09
C GLU A 446 -20.21 31.36 4.56
N ASN A 447 -19.63 30.28 5.08
CA ASN A 447 -18.30 29.79 4.72
C ASN A 447 -18.40 28.32 4.29
N LEU A 448 -18.12 28.04 3.02
CA LEU A 448 -18.16 26.69 2.46
C LEU A 448 -16.82 26.30 1.86
N LYS A 449 -16.34 25.10 2.20
CA LYS A 449 -15.16 24.49 1.61
C LYS A 449 -15.43 23.05 1.19
N LEU A 450 -15.15 22.74 -0.07
CA LEU A 450 -15.18 21.40 -0.62
C LEU A 450 -13.79 21.07 -1.18
N ALA A 451 -13.01 20.22 -0.50
CA ALA A 451 -11.62 19.94 -0.86
C ALA A 451 -11.33 18.44 -1.03
N ASP A 452 -10.29 18.12 -1.82
CA ASP A 452 -9.78 16.75 -2.03
C ASP A 452 -10.81 15.75 -2.57
N PHE A 453 -11.71 16.21 -3.43
CA PHE A 453 -12.74 15.36 -4.04
C PHE A 453 -12.23 14.56 -5.25
N GLN A 454 -12.76 13.34 -5.40
CA GLN A 454 -12.78 12.63 -6.68
C GLN A 454 -13.95 13.11 -7.55
N GLN A 455 -13.80 13.04 -8.88
CA GLN A 455 -14.73 13.63 -9.85
C GLN A 455 -16.17 13.13 -9.73
N GLU A 456 -16.37 11.86 -9.35
CA GLU A 456 -17.67 11.17 -9.42
C GLU A 456 -18.73 11.72 -8.43
N CYS A 457 -18.33 12.27 -7.29
CA CYS A 457 -19.28 12.73 -6.26
C CYS A 457 -19.31 14.26 -6.06
N LEU A 458 -18.35 15.01 -6.62
CA LEU A 458 -18.22 16.46 -6.38
C LEU A 458 -19.49 17.24 -6.76
N LEU A 459 -20.10 16.93 -7.91
CA LEU A 459 -21.29 17.63 -8.40
C LEU A 459 -22.50 17.45 -7.46
N GLU A 460 -22.65 16.27 -6.87
CA GLU A 460 -23.72 15.99 -5.91
C GLU A 460 -23.54 16.82 -4.63
N TRP A 461 -22.30 16.87 -4.11
CA TRP A 461 -21.96 17.69 -2.93
C TRP A 461 -22.14 19.19 -3.19
N ILE A 462 -21.76 19.69 -4.37
CA ILE A 462 -22.01 21.09 -4.77
C ILE A 462 -23.52 21.35 -4.81
N THR A 463 -24.28 20.48 -5.49
CA THR A 463 -25.73 20.63 -5.64
C THR A 463 -26.42 20.71 -4.29
N SER A 464 -26.08 19.78 -3.40
CA SER A 464 -26.61 19.71 -2.03
C SER A 464 -26.20 20.92 -1.18
N SER A 465 -24.96 21.41 -1.31
CA SER A 465 -24.47 22.57 -0.55
C SER A 465 -25.07 23.91 -0.97
N LEU A 466 -25.55 24.01 -2.22
CA LEU A 466 -26.07 25.26 -2.81
C LEU A 466 -27.61 25.35 -2.83
N GLN A 467 -28.31 24.41 -2.18
CA GLN A 467 -29.78 24.37 -2.23
C GLN A 467 -30.45 25.59 -1.56
N ILE A 468 -29.88 26.09 -0.46
CA ILE A 468 -30.50 27.14 0.36
C ILE A 468 -29.92 28.53 0.05
N ARG A 469 -28.62 28.60 -0.22
CA ARG A 469 -27.88 29.87 -0.23
C ARG A 469 -26.90 29.92 -1.40
N ARG A 470 -26.80 31.09 -2.02
CA ARG A 470 -25.83 31.41 -3.09
C ARG A 470 -24.94 32.62 -2.77
N GLU A 471 -25.04 33.14 -1.56
CA GLU A 471 -24.28 34.30 -1.08
C GLU A 471 -23.34 33.88 0.05
N PHE A 472 -22.03 33.94 -0.21
CA PHE A 472 -20.98 33.46 0.68
C PHE A 472 -19.99 34.56 1.05
N LYS A 473 -19.40 34.44 2.25
CA LYS A 473 -18.20 35.19 2.63
C LYS A 473 -16.96 34.50 2.07
N ASN A 474 -16.84 33.20 2.35
CA ASN A 474 -15.73 32.37 1.88
C ASN A 474 -16.29 31.16 1.13
N PHE A 475 -15.77 30.89 -0.07
CA PHE A 475 -16.19 29.78 -0.92
C PHE A 475 -14.96 29.12 -1.55
N GLU A 476 -14.73 27.84 -1.24
CA GLU A 476 -13.58 27.08 -1.73
C GLU A 476 -14.01 25.75 -2.35
N ILE A 477 -13.57 25.48 -3.58
CA ILE A 477 -13.62 24.19 -4.26
C ILE A 477 -12.19 23.83 -4.70
N ASP A 478 -11.62 22.80 -4.09
CA ASP A 478 -10.30 22.26 -4.42
C ASP A 478 -10.46 20.82 -4.91
N CYS A 479 -10.26 20.58 -6.21
CA CYS A 479 -10.37 19.25 -6.79
C CYS A 479 -9.21 18.96 -7.75
N TRP A 480 -8.90 17.67 -7.89
CA TRP A 480 -7.74 17.19 -8.64
C TRP A 480 -8.06 16.92 -10.13
N SER A 481 -9.30 17.17 -10.58
CA SER A 481 -9.76 16.87 -11.95
C SER A 481 -10.08 18.14 -12.73
N VAL A 482 -9.58 18.20 -13.97
CA VAL A 482 -9.62 19.39 -14.84
C VAL A 482 -10.96 19.54 -15.58
N GLU A 483 -11.75 18.47 -15.70
CA GLU A 483 -12.95 18.41 -16.57
C GLU A 483 -14.27 18.20 -15.82
N VAL A 484 -14.49 18.92 -14.71
CA VAL A 484 -15.78 18.87 -14.00
C VAL A 484 -16.67 20.03 -14.46
N PRO A 485 -17.86 19.80 -15.06
CA PRO A 485 -18.73 20.85 -15.57
C PRO A 485 -19.47 21.57 -14.42
N ILE A 486 -18.76 22.35 -13.61
CA ILE A 486 -19.32 23.03 -12.44
C ILE A 486 -20.13 24.29 -12.76
N ARG A 487 -19.99 24.84 -13.98
CA ARG A 487 -20.61 26.10 -14.41
C ARG A 487 -22.09 26.25 -14.04
N PRO A 488 -22.98 25.26 -14.30
CA PRO A 488 -24.41 25.42 -14.00
C PRO A 488 -24.71 25.65 -12.51
N PHE A 489 -23.81 25.22 -11.64
CA PHE A 489 -23.97 25.30 -10.19
C PHE A 489 -23.43 26.61 -9.63
N ILE A 490 -22.31 27.10 -10.19
CA ILE A 490 -21.63 28.30 -9.70
C ILE A 490 -22.13 29.61 -10.33
N GLN A 491 -22.99 29.52 -11.35
CA GLN A 491 -23.58 30.70 -11.98
C GLN A 491 -24.41 31.52 -10.97
N GLY A 492 -24.15 32.83 -10.92
CA GLY A 492 -24.85 33.75 -10.01
C GLY A 492 -24.44 33.65 -8.54
N LEU A 493 -23.34 32.97 -8.22
CA LEU A 493 -22.76 33.00 -6.87
C LEU A 493 -22.24 34.40 -6.55
N LYS A 494 -22.54 34.88 -5.34
CA LYS A 494 -21.95 36.11 -4.80
C LYS A 494 -20.98 35.77 -3.67
N VAL A 495 -19.72 36.18 -3.82
CA VAL A 495 -18.67 35.90 -2.83
C VAL A 495 -17.93 37.17 -2.48
N SER A 496 -17.91 37.50 -1.17
CA SER A 496 -17.49 38.82 -0.67
C SER A 496 -16.08 38.90 -0.08
N LYS A 497 -15.49 37.80 0.40
CA LYS A 497 -14.14 37.81 1.02
C LYS A 497 -13.13 36.92 0.30
N HIS A 498 -13.41 35.62 0.18
CA HIS A 498 -12.48 34.64 -0.38
C HIS A 498 -13.18 33.72 -1.36
N LEU A 499 -12.69 33.63 -2.59
CA LEU A 499 -13.17 32.70 -3.61
C LEU A 499 -12.00 31.90 -4.17
N LYS A 500 -12.05 30.58 -4.04
CA LYS A 500 -11.06 29.68 -4.62
C LYS A 500 -11.73 28.51 -5.32
N ILE A 501 -11.56 28.41 -6.64
CA ILE A 501 -12.05 27.28 -7.44
C ILE A 501 -10.92 26.79 -8.33
N ARG A 502 -10.43 25.57 -8.06
CA ARG A 502 -9.29 24.95 -8.77
C ARG A 502 -9.72 23.95 -9.85
N CYS A 503 -10.72 24.31 -10.63
CA CYS A 503 -11.15 23.58 -11.82
C CYS A 503 -11.75 24.54 -12.84
N GLU A 504 -11.98 24.07 -14.07
CA GLU A 504 -12.57 24.88 -15.14
C GLU A 504 -13.98 25.36 -14.76
N THR A 505 -14.14 26.68 -14.63
CA THR A 505 -15.38 27.31 -14.16
C THR A 505 -16.34 27.67 -15.28
N GLY A 506 -15.85 27.86 -16.51
CA GLY A 506 -16.61 28.47 -17.60
C GLY A 506 -17.10 29.89 -17.32
N MET A 507 -16.46 30.59 -16.37
CA MET A 507 -16.81 31.96 -15.94
C MET A 507 -16.53 32.98 -17.04
N THR A 508 -17.46 33.90 -17.29
CA THR A 508 -17.28 34.98 -18.28
C THR A 508 -16.60 36.22 -17.69
N ASP A 509 -16.21 37.14 -18.56
CA ASP A 509 -15.64 38.44 -18.18
C ASP A 509 -16.57 39.25 -17.27
N GLU A 510 -17.87 39.28 -17.56
CA GLU A 510 -18.87 39.99 -16.76
C GLU A 510 -19.04 39.37 -15.37
N GLU A 511 -19.01 38.04 -15.30
CA GLU A 511 -19.09 37.30 -14.03
C GLU A 511 -17.84 37.56 -13.17
N LEU A 512 -16.65 37.59 -13.79
CA LEU A 512 -15.40 37.92 -13.11
C LEU A 512 -15.40 39.35 -12.53
N GLU A 513 -15.94 40.30 -13.28
CA GLU A 513 -16.05 41.70 -12.86
C GLU A 513 -16.98 41.87 -11.64
N GLY A 514 -18.08 41.10 -11.64
CA GLY A 514 -19.09 41.09 -10.57
C GLY A 514 -18.63 40.49 -9.24
N ILE A 515 -17.49 39.79 -9.18
CA ILE A 515 -16.98 39.22 -7.93
C ILE A 515 -16.39 40.30 -7.01
N GLU A 516 -16.90 40.37 -5.78
CA GLU A 516 -16.46 41.30 -4.75
C GLU A 516 -15.16 40.87 -4.05
N ALA A 517 -14.99 39.57 -3.77
CA ALA A 517 -13.83 39.01 -3.07
C ALA A 517 -12.52 39.32 -3.80
N MET A 518 -11.55 39.99 -3.17
CA MET A 518 -10.23 40.27 -3.77
C MET A 518 -9.27 39.08 -3.66
N ASP A 519 -9.43 38.23 -2.64
CA ASP A 519 -8.74 36.95 -2.53
C ASP A 519 -9.43 35.94 -3.46
N LEU A 520 -8.83 35.72 -4.62
CA LEU A 520 -9.48 35.09 -5.76
C LEU A 520 -8.53 34.08 -6.43
N THR A 521 -8.99 32.85 -6.60
CA THR A 521 -8.39 31.83 -7.46
C THR A 521 -9.45 31.24 -8.36
N VAL A 522 -9.34 31.42 -9.68
CA VAL A 522 -10.28 30.87 -10.67
C VAL A 522 -9.56 30.41 -11.93
N SER A 523 -10.14 29.44 -12.63
CA SER A 523 -9.71 28.99 -13.96
C SER A 523 -10.87 29.10 -14.93
N SER A 524 -10.71 29.85 -16.02
CA SER A 524 -11.64 29.74 -17.15
C SER A 524 -11.06 30.08 -18.51
N ASP A 525 -11.36 29.22 -19.49
CA ASP A 525 -11.11 29.49 -20.92
C ASP A 525 -12.04 30.58 -21.50
N GLN A 526 -13.09 30.98 -20.77
CA GLN A 526 -14.02 32.04 -21.18
C GLN A 526 -13.63 33.43 -20.66
N ILE A 527 -12.67 33.51 -19.73
CA ILE A 527 -12.10 34.79 -19.29
C ILE A 527 -11.12 35.24 -20.34
N THR A 528 -11.19 36.49 -20.78
CA THR A 528 -10.23 37.09 -21.70
C THR A 528 -9.01 37.65 -20.96
N PRO A 529 -7.83 37.74 -21.62
CA PRO A 529 -6.67 38.45 -21.08
C PRO A 529 -6.96 39.89 -20.66
N ALA A 530 -7.88 40.57 -21.38
CA ALA A 530 -8.28 41.94 -21.09
C ALA A 530 -9.05 42.03 -19.76
N ALA A 531 -10.00 41.13 -19.54
CA ALA A 531 -10.72 41.05 -18.26
C ALA A 531 -9.79 40.63 -17.11
N ALA A 532 -8.89 39.67 -17.34
CA ALA A 532 -7.89 39.29 -16.35
C ALA A 532 -6.97 40.47 -15.97
N LYS A 533 -6.59 41.32 -16.93
CA LYS A 533 -5.86 42.58 -16.69
C LYS A 533 -6.68 43.56 -15.85
N ILE A 534 -7.94 43.81 -16.21
CA ILE A 534 -8.84 44.69 -15.42
C ILE A 534 -8.94 44.18 -13.97
N ARG A 535 -9.05 42.86 -13.81
CA ARG A 535 -9.12 42.21 -12.51
C ARG A 535 -7.82 42.35 -11.71
N LEU A 536 -6.66 42.22 -12.35
CA LEU A 536 -5.35 42.50 -11.74
C LEU A 536 -5.24 43.95 -11.25
N LEU A 537 -5.68 44.92 -12.05
CA LEU A 537 -5.71 46.34 -11.66
C LEU A 537 -6.61 46.56 -10.44
N LYS A 538 -7.79 45.92 -10.43
CA LYS A 538 -8.73 45.95 -9.30
C LYS A 538 -8.07 45.37 -8.04
N PHE A 539 -7.39 44.23 -8.15
CA PHE A 539 -6.67 43.61 -7.02
C PHE A 539 -5.54 44.50 -6.50
N LEU A 540 -4.73 45.12 -7.37
CA LEU A 540 -3.68 46.04 -6.92
C LEU A 540 -4.26 47.26 -6.19
N LYS A 541 -5.44 47.73 -6.62
CA LYS A 541 -6.13 48.87 -6.01
C LYS A 541 -6.81 48.56 -4.69
N PHE A 542 -7.48 47.41 -4.58
CA PHE A 542 -8.37 47.09 -3.46
C PHE A 542 -7.91 45.90 -2.60
N GLY A 543 -6.89 45.16 -3.04
CA GLY A 543 -6.40 43.98 -2.34
C GLY A 543 -5.66 44.33 -1.03
N LYS A 544 -5.78 43.43 -0.05
CA LYS A 544 -5.15 43.51 1.27
C LYS A 544 -3.91 42.63 1.36
N ARG A 545 -3.14 42.80 2.44
CA ARG A 545 -1.80 42.21 2.60
C ARG A 545 -1.75 40.68 2.53
N HIS A 546 -2.80 39.98 2.91
CA HIS A 546 -2.84 38.51 2.96
C HIS A 546 -3.68 37.88 1.85
N GLU A 547 -4.22 38.70 0.94
CA GLU A 547 -5.06 38.24 -0.17
C GLU A 547 -4.19 37.91 -1.38
N LYS A 548 -4.66 37.00 -2.23
CA LYS A 548 -3.94 36.55 -3.42
C LYS A 548 -4.86 36.60 -4.62
N LEU A 549 -4.29 36.91 -5.78
CA LEU A 549 -4.96 36.80 -7.06
C LEU A 549 -4.30 35.70 -7.87
N GLU A 550 -5.12 34.78 -8.36
CA GLU A 550 -4.72 33.74 -9.30
C GLU A 550 -5.81 33.54 -10.34
N ILE A 551 -5.51 33.80 -11.61
CA ILE A 551 -6.43 33.60 -12.72
C ILE A 551 -5.74 32.74 -13.76
N ARG A 552 -6.37 31.61 -14.13
CA ARG A 552 -6.00 30.87 -15.32
C ARG A 552 -7.00 31.18 -16.44
N THR A 553 -6.49 31.53 -17.62
CA THR A 553 -7.24 32.04 -18.77
C THR A 553 -6.62 31.55 -20.07
N VAL A 554 -7.30 31.73 -21.20
CA VAL A 554 -6.78 31.43 -22.54
C VAL A 554 -5.50 32.22 -22.83
N HIS A 555 -4.52 31.55 -23.45
CA HIS A 555 -3.28 32.15 -23.94
C HIS A 555 -3.40 32.54 -25.43
N PRO A 556 -3.42 33.84 -25.76
CA PRO A 556 -3.43 34.28 -27.16
C PRO A 556 -2.09 34.07 -27.86
N GLN A 557 -2.14 33.83 -29.18
CA GLN A 557 -0.93 33.85 -30.00
C GLN A 557 -0.26 35.24 -29.93
N PHE A 558 1.05 35.25 -29.65
CA PHE A 558 1.90 36.45 -29.50
C PHE A 558 1.66 37.31 -28.25
N PHE A 559 0.99 36.77 -27.22
CA PHE A 559 0.86 37.46 -25.94
C PHE A 559 2.22 37.67 -25.28
N ASP A 560 2.45 38.85 -24.72
CA ASP A 560 3.64 39.18 -23.94
C ASP A 560 3.20 39.83 -22.63
N ALA A 561 3.51 39.20 -21.50
CA ALA A 561 3.00 39.63 -20.21
C ALA A 561 3.47 41.05 -19.84
N GLN A 562 4.69 41.43 -20.20
CA GLN A 562 5.23 42.74 -19.89
C GLN A 562 4.57 43.83 -20.74
N ARG A 563 4.35 43.58 -22.03
CA ARG A 563 3.71 44.51 -22.95
C ARG A 563 2.20 44.63 -22.69
N ASP A 564 1.54 43.50 -22.47
CA ASP A 564 0.09 43.42 -22.55
C ASP A 564 -0.60 43.59 -21.18
N LEU A 565 0.05 43.18 -20.07
CA LEU A 565 -0.54 43.29 -18.72
C LEU A 565 -0.11 44.55 -17.97
N PHE A 566 1.14 44.99 -18.14
CA PHE A 566 1.67 46.06 -17.30
C PHE A 566 1.27 47.45 -17.80
N SER A 567 1.29 48.40 -16.87
CA SER A 567 1.18 49.82 -17.17
C SER A 567 2.58 50.42 -17.23
N ASP A 568 2.79 51.40 -18.13
CA ASP A 568 4.04 52.17 -18.23
C ASP A 568 4.45 52.86 -16.91
N SER A 569 3.48 53.07 -16.01
CA SER A 569 3.71 53.66 -14.69
C SER A 569 4.35 52.70 -13.68
N TRP A 570 4.36 51.39 -13.95
CA TRP A 570 4.78 50.38 -13.00
C TRP A 570 6.30 50.16 -13.00
N ILE A 571 6.87 50.10 -11.81
CA ILE A 571 8.29 49.74 -11.62
C ILE A 571 8.34 48.24 -11.35
N VAL A 572 8.73 47.48 -12.36
CA VAL A 572 8.81 46.01 -12.31
C VAL A 572 10.25 45.53 -12.48
N LYS A 573 10.58 44.39 -11.87
CA LYS A 573 11.85 43.67 -12.11
C LYS A 573 11.55 42.22 -12.42
N LYS A 574 11.98 41.79 -13.60
CA LYS A 574 11.98 40.37 -13.98
C LYS A 574 13.11 39.63 -13.23
N ILE A 575 12.82 38.42 -12.78
CA ILE A 575 13.79 37.51 -12.17
C ILE A 575 14.21 36.53 -13.26
N PRO A 576 15.51 36.39 -13.57
CA PRO A 576 15.95 35.42 -14.58
C PRO A 576 15.61 34.00 -14.16
N GLN A 577 15.00 33.22 -15.05
CA GLN A 577 14.84 31.77 -14.90
C GLN A 577 15.69 31.03 -15.94
N ASP A 578 16.09 29.80 -15.60
CA ASP A 578 16.93 28.96 -16.47
C ASP A 578 16.16 28.45 -17.72
N TYR A 579 14.82 28.45 -17.66
CA TYR A 579 13.92 28.06 -18.74
C TYR A 579 12.70 28.99 -18.72
N GLU A 580 12.51 29.81 -19.76
CA GLU A 580 11.32 30.67 -19.95
C GLU A 580 10.85 30.57 -21.39
N GLU A 581 9.53 30.46 -21.59
CA GLU A 581 8.94 30.64 -22.91
C GLU A 581 8.89 32.14 -23.25
N GLY A 582 9.04 32.47 -24.54
CA GLY A 582 9.01 33.85 -25.00
C GLY A 582 7.68 34.53 -24.69
N GLY A 583 7.69 35.57 -23.85
CA GLY A 583 6.51 36.33 -23.41
C GLY A 583 6.18 36.19 -21.92
N GLU A 584 6.68 35.14 -21.26
CA GLU A 584 6.47 34.92 -19.83
C GLU A 584 7.12 36.01 -18.97
N PHE A 585 6.54 36.26 -17.80
CA PHE A 585 7.10 37.19 -16.83
C PHE A 585 6.99 36.63 -15.42
N ILE A 586 8.14 36.34 -14.81
CA ILE A 586 8.24 36.01 -13.38
C ILE A 586 9.07 37.11 -12.72
N GLY A 587 8.50 37.78 -11.72
CA GLY A 587 9.18 38.92 -11.14
C GLY A 587 8.45 39.60 -10.00
N LYS A 588 8.82 40.86 -9.78
CA LYS A 588 8.29 41.69 -8.70
C LYS A 588 7.82 43.05 -9.21
N ILE A 589 6.69 43.51 -8.67
CA ILE A 589 6.17 44.87 -8.87
C ILE A 589 6.52 45.66 -7.61
N PHE A 590 7.37 46.67 -7.74
CA PHE A 590 7.87 47.47 -6.61
C PHE A 590 6.98 48.66 -6.28
N SER A 591 6.49 49.36 -7.30
CA SER A 591 5.71 50.59 -7.15
C SER A 591 5.04 50.97 -8.47
N GLY A 592 4.29 52.08 -8.47
CA GLY A 592 3.59 52.59 -9.66
C GLY A 592 2.11 52.22 -9.72
N PHE A 593 1.59 51.54 -8.69
CA PHE A 593 0.17 51.28 -8.51
C PHE A 593 -0.36 51.99 -7.26
N GLU A 594 -1.62 52.42 -7.29
CA GLU A 594 -2.29 53.04 -6.15
C GLU A 594 -3.17 52.00 -5.45
N ASN A 595 -2.95 51.79 -4.16
CA ASN A 595 -3.79 50.93 -3.32
C ASN A 595 -4.53 51.76 -2.28
N ILE A 596 -5.87 51.63 -2.23
CA ILE A 596 -6.73 52.46 -1.37
C ILE A 596 -6.54 52.21 0.13
N HIS A 597 -5.91 51.09 0.49
CA HIS A 597 -5.58 50.74 1.88
C HIS A 597 -4.16 51.19 2.26
N GLY A 598 -3.46 51.90 1.39
CA GLY A 598 -2.08 52.36 1.62
C GLY A 598 -1.02 51.24 1.54
N ILE A 599 -1.38 50.07 0.99
CA ILE A 599 -0.49 48.89 0.96
C ILE A 599 0.43 48.94 -0.26
N GLN A 600 1.58 49.59 -0.09
CA GLN A 600 2.61 49.78 -1.12
C GLN A 600 3.75 48.73 -1.05
N ASP A 601 3.54 47.63 -0.32
CA ASP A 601 4.50 46.53 -0.26
C ASP A 601 4.81 45.93 -1.65
N THR A 602 6.01 45.40 -1.86
CA THR A 602 6.34 44.73 -3.13
C THR A 602 5.39 43.57 -3.40
N ARG A 603 4.90 43.46 -4.65
CA ARG A 603 4.10 42.32 -5.10
C ARG A 603 4.99 41.30 -5.80
N GLU A 604 4.80 40.03 -5.48
CA GLU A 604 5.24 38.93 -6.32
C GLU A 604 4.23 38.80 -7.46
N PHE A 605 4.75 38.65 -8.68
CA PHE A 605 3.93 38.50 -9.86
C PHE A 605 4.52 37.41 -10.76
N SER A 606 3.66 36.50 -11.23
CA SER A 606 4.02 35.57 -12.30
C SER A 606 2.95 35.54 -13.38
N CYS A 607 3.40 35.48 -14.62
CA CYS A 607 2.61 35.13 -15.78
C CYS A 607 3.30 33.97 -16.49
N ASP A 608 2.71 32.79 -16.32
CA ASP A 608 3.28 31.50 -16.74
C ASP A 608 2.40 30.89 -17.84
N TYR A 609 3.00 30.23 -18.84
CA TYR A 609 2.31 29.64 -19.98
C TYR A 609 2.20 28.11 -19.85
N TYR A 610 1.04 27.57 -20.22
CA TYR A 610 0.71 26.15 -20.17
C TYR A 610 -0.07 25.78 -21.44
N GLY A 611 0.65 25.67 -22.56
CA GLY A 611 0.06 25.40 -23.87
C GLY A 611 -0.90 26.53 -24.29
N ASP A 612 -2.18 26.18 -24.49
CA ASP A 612 -3.25 27.12 -24.87
C ASP A 612 -3.82 27.94 -23.69
N SER A 613 -3.26 27.78 -22.50
CA SER A 613 -3.67 28.51 -21.29
C SER A 613 -2.50 29.26 -20.67
N MET A 614 -2.79 30.37 -19.99
CA MET A 614 -1.83 31.12 -19.20
C MET A 614 -2.36 31.34 -17.78
N ARG A 615 -1.44 31.51 -16.84
CA ARG A 615 -1.72 31.78 -15.42
C ARG A 615 -1.22 33.16 -15.07
N ILE A 616 -2.03 33.96 -14.40
CA ILE A 616 -1.66 35.26 -13.82
C ILE A 616 -1.76 35.12 -12.31
N PHE A 617 -0.64 35.32 -11.61
CA PHE A 617 -0.55 35.28 -10.16
C PHE A 617 -0.04 36.61 -9.62
N CYS A 618 -0.64 37.11 -8.54
CA CYS A 618 -0.20 38.30 -7.84
C CYS A 618 -0.48 38.19 -6.33
N ALA A 619 0.53 38.45 -5.51
CA ALA A 619 0.41 38.45 -4.05
C ALA A 619 1.41 39.43 -3.41
N VAL A 620 1.19 39.83 -2.16
CA VAL A 620 2.19 40.60 -1.40
C VAL A 620 3.36 39.70 -1.02
N VAL A 621 4.60 40.16 -1.22
CA VAL A 621 5.80 39.44 -0.77
C VAL A 621 5.82 39.40 0.75
N GLU A 622 5.62 38.23 1.34
CA GLU A 622 5.82 38.04 2.77
C GLU A 622 7.31 38.12 3.11
N LYS A 623 7.70 39.02 4.02
CA LYS A 623 9.06 39.02 4.57
C LYS A 623 9.25 37.73 5.37
N SER A 624 10.18 36.88 4.94
CA SER A 624 10.65 35.71 5.70
C SER A 624 10.88 36.09 7.17
N LYS A 625 10.17 35.45 8.10
CA LYS A 625 10.42 35.55 9.55
C LYS A 625 11.60 34.68 10.00
N THR A 626 12.23 33.96 9.08
CA THR A 626 13.35 33.08 9.40
C THR A 626 14.61 33.93 9.52
N SER A 627 15.17 34.05 10.72
CA SER A 627 16.54 34.53 10.87
C SER A 627 17.43 33.64 10.03
N LEU A 628 18.09 34.20 9.01
CA LEU A 628 19.10 33.51 8.22
C LEU A 628 20.17 32.99 9.17
N THR A 629 20.13 31.70 9.49
CA THR A 629 21.26 31.02 10.12
C THR A 629 22.30 30.82 9.02
N LEU A 630 23.28 31.72 8.97
CA LEU A 630 24.50 31.50 8.20
C LEU A 630 25.18 30.27 8.79
N TYR A 631 25.17 29.15 8.07
CA TYR A 631 26.07 28.05 8.35
C TYR A 631 27.49 28.53 7.99
N PRO A 632 28.44 28.58 8.96
CA PRO A 632 29.83 28.78 8.62
C PRO A 632 30.30 27.53 7.87
N PHE A 633 30.98 27.76 6.75
CA PHE A 633 31.65 26.74 5.95
C PHE A 633 32.58 25.86 6.77
#